data_AF-A0A2M8LRL8-F1
#
_entry.id   AF-A0A2M8LRL8-F1
#
_cell.length_a   1.000
_cell.length_b   1.000
_cell.length_c   1.000
_cell.angle_alpha   90.00
_cell.angle_beta   90.00
_cell.angle_gamma   90.00
#
_symmetry.space_group_name_H-M   'P 1'
#
loop_
_entity.id
_entity.type
_entity.pdbx_description
1 polymer ?
#
loop_
_entity_poly.entity_id
_entity_poly.type
_entity_poly.pdbx_seq_one_letter_code
_entity_poly.pdbx_strand_id
1 'polypeptide(L)'
;MSILNEPRGAAATTAESADTPAPLRRQERGNRVIQWLTTTDHKTIGTLYLVTSFVFFCIGGAMALVMRAELARPGLQMMSNEQFNQAFTMHGTIMLLMFATPLFAGFANWIMPLQIGAPDVAFPRLNMLAYWFYSFGSLIAVAGFLTPGGAASFGWFAYTPLSNAVHSPGVGSDMWIMGLALSGFGTILGAVNFITTIICMRAPGMTMFRMPIFTWNVLLTGVLVLLAFPVLAAALFALQSDRTFGSHIFDPSNGGALLWQHLFWFFGHPEVYIIALPFFGIASEVIPVFSRKPIFGYIGLIGATIAIAGLSITVWAHHMYVTGGVLLPFFAFMTFLIAVPTGVKFFNWLGTMWKGSLSFETPMLWTIGFLITFLFGGLTGVILASPPLDFHVSDSYFVVAHFHYVVFGTVVFAMFAGFHFWWPKFTGKMLDERLGKITFWTLF
;
A
#
# COMPACT_ATOMS: atom_id res chain seq x y z
N MET A 1 -22.16 -32.07 -78.54
CA MET A 1 -21.59 -30.72 -78.30
C MET A 1 -21.31 -30.65 -76.80
N SER A 2 -20.09 -30.89 -76.32
CA SER A 2 -19.03 -29.86 -76.11
C SER A 2 -19.59 -28.64 -75.35
N ILE A 3 -19.10 -28.18 -74.19
CA ILE A 3 -17.74 -28.18 -73.65
C ILE A 3 -17.79 -27.64 -72.19
N LEU A 4 -17.00 -28.27 -71.30
CA LEU A 4 -16.28 -27.77 -70.10
C LEU A 4 -16.96 -27.43 -68.75
N ASN A 5 -16.56 -28.24 -67.76
CA ASN A 5 -16.31 -27.89 -66.35
C ASN A 5 -15.23 -26.80 -66.18
N GLU A 6 -15.39 -25.94 -65.16
CA GLU A 6 -14.41 -25.52 -64.12
C GLU A 6 -14.78 -24.13 -63.50
N PRO A 7 -14.36 -23.85 -62.25
CA PRO A 7 -15.11 -23.02 -61.29
C PRO A 7 -14.74 -21.53 -61.31
N ARG A 8 -15.73 -20.66 -61.04
CA ARG A 8 -15.47 -19.23 -60.79
C ARG A 8 -14.97 -19.05 -59.35
N GLY A 9 -13.70 -18.67 -59.26
CA GLY A 9 -12.97 -18.45 -58.02
C GLY A 9 -13.63 -17.45 -57.07
N ALA A 10 -13.47 -17.77 -55.79
CA ALA A 10 -13.63 -16.83 -54.69
C ALA A 10 -12.61 -15.69 -54.87
N ALA A 11 -13.10 -14.51 -55.22
CA ALA A 11 -12.33 -13.29 -55.04
C ALA A 11 -12.26 -13.02 -53.54
N ALA A 12 -11.15 -13.42 -52.92
CA ALA A 12 -10.75 -12.95 -51.61
C ALA A 12 -10.56 -11.43 -51.70
N THR A 13 -11.56 -10.68 -51.24
CA THR A 13 -11.37 -9.27 -50.88
C THR A 13 -10.44 -9.24 -49.68
N THR A 14 -9.15 -9.10 -49.93
CA THR A 14 -8.18 -8.60 -48.96
C THR A 14 -8.62 -7.20 -48.58
N ALA A 15 -9.47 -7.10 -47.55
CA ALA A 15 -9.62 -5.86 -46.81
C ALA A 15 -8.28 -5.61 -46.11
N GLU A 16 -7.38 -4.89 -46.77
CA GLU A 16 -6.30 -4.19 -46.08
C GLU A 16 -6.96 -3.37 -44.98
N SER A 17 -6.71 -3.73 -43.72
CA SER A 17 -6.99 -2.85 -42.60
C SER A 17 -6.09 -1.64 -42.77
N ALA A 18 -6.61 -0.61 -43.43
CA ALA A 18 -5.99 0.69 -43.52
C ALA A 18 -5.91 1.26 -42.11
N ASP A 19 -4.80 0.98 -41.44
CA ASP A 19 -4.40 1.51 -40.14
C ASP A 19 -4.07 3.00 -40.33
N THR A 20 -5.12 3.77 -40.62
CA THR A 20 -5.04 5.22 -40.78
C THR A 20 -4.98 5.76 -39.36
N PRO A 21 -3.87 6.39 -38.92
CA PRO A 21 -3.83 6.99 -37.60
C PRO A 21 -4.94 8.03 -37.55
N ALA A 22 -5.93 7.81 -36.68
CA ALA A 22 -6.93 8.83 -36.41
C ALA A 22 -6.20 10.14 -36.10
N PRO A 23 -6.60 11.29 -36.68
CA PRO A 23 -5.90 12.54 -36.45
C PRO A 23 -5.86 12.78 -34.95
N LEU A 24 -4.65 12.85 -34.38
CA LEU A 24 -4.42 13.20 -32.99
C LEU A 24 -4.95 14.61 -32.79
N ARG A 25 -6.23 14.72 -32.44
CA ARG A 25 -6.90 15.97 -32.14
C ARG A 25 -6.05 16.65 -31.09
N ARG A 26 -5.43 17.78 -31.45
CA ARG A 26 -4.54 18.57 -30.59
C ARG A 26 -5.34 18.94 -29.34
N GLN A 27 -5.19 18.14 -28.29
CA GLN A 27 -5.87 18.37 -27.02
C GLN A 27 -5.30 19.68 -26.45
N GLU A 28 -6.11 20.72 -26.44
CA GLU A 28 -5.79 21.97 -25.78
C GLU A 28 -5.44 21.66 -24.31
N ARG A 29 -4.33 22.22 -23.81
CA ARG A 29 -3.77 21.88 -22.49
C ARG A 29 -4.79 22.03 -21.36
N GLY A 30 -5.71 22.99 -21.46
CA GLY A 30 -6.79 23.22 -20.49
C GLY A 30 -7.82 22.07 -20.42
N ASN A 31 -8.15 21.45 -21.56
CA ASN A 31 -9.12 20.35 -21.60
C ASN A 31 -8.61 19.10 -20.86
N ARG A 32 -7.30 18.87 -20.80
CA ARG A 32 -6.73 17.74 -20.04
C ARG A 32 -6.85 17.91 -18.53
N VAL A 33 -6.62 19.12 -18.03
CA VAL A 33 -6.74 19.42 -16.59
C VAL A 33 -8.18 19.25 -16.14
N ILE A 34 -9.13 19.82 -16.90
CA ILE A 34 -10.57 19.67 -16.60
C ILE A 34 -10.96 18.19 -16.65
N GLN A 35 -10.51 17.45 -17.67
CA GLN A 35 -10.77 16.01 -17.76
C GLN A 35 -10.27 15.23 -16.55
N TRP A 36 -9.09 15.54 -16.02
CA TRP A 36 -8.57 14.89 -14.80
C TRP A 36 -9.34 15.30 -13.55
N LEU A 37 -9.72 16.57 -13.44
CA LEU A 37 -10.49 17.07 -12.29
C LEU A 37 -11.90 16.47 -12.21
N THR A 38 -12.52 16.15 -13.36
CA THR A 38 -13.89 15.67 -13.43
C THR A 38 -14.02 14.21 -13.90
N THR A 39 -12.93 13.44 -13.88
CA THR A 39 -12.94 12.05 -14.39
C THR A 39 -13.68 11.11 -13.45
N THR A 40 -14.44 10.17 -14.02
CA THR A 40 -14.99 9.02 -13.28
C THR A 40 -14.34 7.70 -13.68
N ASP A 41 -13.48 7.71 -14.69
CA ASP A 41 -12.84 6.49 -15.20
C ASP A 41 -11.82 5.94 -14.20
N HIS A 42 -12.01 4.69 -13.78
CA HIS A 42 -11.15 4.02 -12.80
C HIS A 42 -9.68 3.96 -13.23
N LYS A 43 -9.35 3.90 -14.53
CA LYS A 43 -7.96 3.86 -14.99
C LYS A 43 -7.29 5.21 -14.79
N THR A 44 -7.97 6.29 -15.14
CA THR A 44 -7.48 7.67 -14.94
C THR A 44 -7.30 7.95 -13.45
N ILE A 45 -8.28 7.58 -12.61
CA ILE A 45 -8.16 7.71 -11.14
C ILE A 45 -7.00 6.85 -10.62
N GLY A 46 -6.85 5.62 -11.11
CA GLY A 46 -5.72 4.76 -10.81
C GLY A 46 -4.39 5.42 -11.15
N THR A 47 -4.25 6.02 -12.33
CA THR A 47 -3.05 6.79 -12.72
C THR A 47 -2.80 7.97 -11.79
N LEU A 48 -3.84 8.72 -11.39
CA LEU A 48 -3.70 9.81 -10.43
C LEU A 48 -3.14 9.33 -9.08
N TYR A 49 -3.66 8.22 -8.55
CA TYR A 49 -3.12 7.59 -7.34
C TYR A 49 -1.67 7.14 -7.51
N LEU A 50 -1.33 6.43 -8.59
CA LEU A 50 0.02 5.94 -8.84
C LEU A 50 1.04 7.09 -8.97
N VAL A 51 0.68 8.16 -9.67
CA VAL A 51 1.55 9.34 -9.81
C VAL A 51 1.70 10.08 -8.49
N THR A 52 0.59 10.36 -7.79
CA THR A 52 0.61 11.12 -6.53
C THR A 52 1.39 10.37 -5.44
N SER A 53 1.14 9.07 -5.29
CA SER A 53 1.87 8.22 -4.34
C SER A 53 3.35 8.14 -4.68
N PHE A 54 3.73 8.04 -5.96
CA PHE A 54 5.14 8.06 -6.37
C PHE A 54 5.83 9.40 -6.09
N VAL A 55 5.12 10.53 -6.24
CA VAL A 55 5.64 11.84 -5.81
C VAL A 55 5.92 11.85 -4.32
N PHE A 56 4.99 11.34 -3.50
CA PHE A 56 5.19 11.18 -2.06
C PHE A 56 6.34 10.23 -1.71
N PHE A 57 6.53 9.14 -2.47
CA PHE A 57 7.69 8.26 -2.34
C PHE A 57 9.00 9.02 -2.54
N CYS A 58 9.09 9.87 -3.57
CA CYS A 58 10.27 10.70 -3.79
C CYS A 58 10.49 11.71 -2.65
N ILE A 59 9.43 12.37 -2.17
CA ILE A 59 9.52 13.32 -1.03
C ILE A 59 9.98 12.60 0.23
N GLY A 60 9.35 11.47 0.57
CA GLY A 60 9.73 10.64 1.71
C GLY A 60 11.16 10.12 1.60
N GLY A 61 11.57 9.68 0.41
CA GLY A 61 12.92 9.19 0.13
C GLY A 61 13.97 10.28 0.29
N ALA A 62 13.70 11.50 -0.20
CA ALA A 62 14.58 12.65 -0.01
C ALA A 62 14.74 12.98 1.49
N MET A 63 13.65 13.01 2.26
CA MET A 63 13.74 13.20 3.72
C MET A 63 14.57 12.11 4.39
N ALA A 64 14.41 10.84 3.98
CA ALA A 64 15.22 9.74 4.49
C ALA A 64 16.71 9.95 4.22
N LEU A 65 17.08 10.35 3.00
CA LEU A 65 18.47 10.62 2.65
C LEU A 65 19.07 11.74 3.52
N VAL A 66 18.32 12.82 3.79
CA VAL A 66 18.76 13.91 4.66
C VAL A 66 18.94 13.40 6.11
N MET A 67 17.99 12.63 6.65
CA MET A 67 18.13 12.01 7.97
C MET A 67 19.34 11.07 8.06
N ARG A 68 19.61 10.29 7.01
CA ARG A 68 20.77 9.40 6.97
C ARG A 68 22.08 10.16 6.83
N ALA A 69 22.08 11.31 6.15
CA ALA A 69 23.22 12.21 6.08
C ALA A 69 23.54 12.83 7.45
N GLU A 70 22.52 13.24 8.21
CA GLU A 70 22.67 13.68 9.61
C GLU A 70 23.30 12.57 10.47
N LEU A 71 22.78 11.34 10.37
CA LEU A 71 23.28 10.20 11.15
C LEU A 71 24.63 9.63 10.67
N ALA A 72 25.26 10.22 9.66
CA ALA A 72 26.51 9.71 9.10
C ALA A 72 27.71 9.89 10.05
N ARG A 73 27.65 10.87 10.96
CA ARG A 73 28.68 11.12 11.97
C ARG A 73 28.05 11.51 13.31
N PRO A 74 28.71 11.29 14.45
CA PRO A 74 28.23 11.78 15.73
C PRO A 74 28.19 13.32 15.79
N GLY A 75 27.23 13.88 16.54
CA GLY A 75 26.99 15.32 16.65
C GLY A 75 25.88 15.82 15.73
N LEU A 76 25.69 17.14 15.65
CA LEU A 76 24.77 17.78 14.69
C LEU A 76 25.55 18.30 13.49
N GLN A 77 25.05 18.07 12.26
CA GLN A 77 25.75 18.50 11.04
C GLN A 77 24.88 19.33 10.10
N MET A 78 23.65 18.89 9.83
CA MET A 78 22.74 19.46 8.83
C MET A 78 21.39 19.86 9.43
N MET A 79 20.90 19.15 10.43
CA MET A 79 19.57 19.34 11.02
C MET A 79 19.67 19.71 12.49
N SER A 80 18.71 20.50 12.98
CA SER A 80 18.48 20.60 14.42
C SER A 80 17.77 19.35 14.94
N ASN A 81 17.80 19.12 16.26
CA ASN A 81 17.06 18.03 16.91
C ASN A 81 15.56 18.08 16.56
N GLU A 82 14.97 19.27 16.54
CA GLU A 82 13.55 19.46 16.22
C GLU A 82 13.27 19.14 14.75
N GLN A 83 14.11 19.62 13.83
CA GLN A 83 13.98 19.32 12.40
C GLN A 83 14.11 17.82 12.13
N PHE A 84 15.02 17.13 12.83
CA PHE A 84 15.16 15.68 12.72
C PHE A 84 13.89 14.96 13.17
N ASN A 85 13.31 15.37 14.30
CA ASN A 85 12.05 14.80 14.80
C ASN A 85 10.87 15.05 13.86
N GLN A 86 10.80 16.23 13.23
CA GLN A 86 9.81 16.55 12.20
C GLN A 86 10.00 15.68 10.96
N ALA A 87 11.24 15.54 10.48
CA ALA A 87 11.56 14.73 9.31
C ALA A 87 11.27 13.24 9.55
N PHE A 88 11.60 12.71 10.73
CA PHE A 88 11.29 11.33 11.11
C PHE A 88 9.79 11.07 11.13
N THR A 89 9.03 11.97 11.76
CA THR A 89 7.57 11.88 11.85
C THR A 89 6.95 11.90 10.45
N MET A 90 7.29 12.91 9.65
CA MET A 90 6.72 13.10 8.33
C MET A 90 7.20 12.06 7.32
N HIS A 91 8.43 11.56 7.41
CA HIS A 91 8.90 10.44 6.60
C HIS A 91 8.06 9.18 6.85
N GLY A 92 7.87 8.79 8.12
CA GLY A 92 7.04 7.63 8.47
C GLY A 92 5.60 7.80 8.00
N THR A 93 4.99 8.96 8.25
CA THR A 93 3.63 9.25 7.80
C THR A 93 3.49 9.24 6.27
N ILE A 94 4.41 9.89 5.56
CA ILE A 94 4.38 9.94 4.09
C ILE A 94 4.53 8.54 3.50
N MET A 95 5.49 7.74 3.98
CA MET A 95 5.74 6.42 3.42
C MET A 95 4.58 5.45 3.64
N LEU A 96 3.96 5.46 4.82
CA LEU A 96 2.88 4.52 5.15
C LEU A 96 1.53 4.99 4.58
N LEU A 97 1.14 6.22 4.92
CA LEU A 97 -0.24 6.69 4.72
C LEU A 97 -0.43 7.49 3.43
N MET A 98 0.65 8.07 2.86
CA MET A 98 0.56 8.89 1.64
C MET A 98 1.16 8.20 0.40
N PHE A 99 2.03 7.22 0.61
CA PHE A 99 2.63 6.40 -0.42
C PHE A 99 2.03 4.99 -0.44
N ALA A 100 2.27 4.15 0.58
CA ALA A 100 1.96 2.71 0.50
C ALA A 100 0.45 2.43 0.39
N THR A 101 -0.37 2.97 1.30
CA THR A 101 -1.83 2.79 1.28
C THR A 101 -2.47 3.32 -0.03
N PRO A 102 -2.16 4.56 -0.50
CA PRO A 102 -2.71 5.07 -1.75
C PRO A 102 -2.16 4.39 -3.01
N LEU A 103 -0.93 3.88 -2.97
CA LEU A 103 -0.35 3.09 -4.07
C LEU A 103 -1.15 1.80 -4.30
N PHE A 104 -1.57 1.12 -3.22
CA PHE A 104 -2.52 0.00 -3.32
C PHE A 104 -3.80 0.44 -4.04
N ALA A 105 -4.42 1.55 -3.63
CA ALA A 105 -5.64 2.06 -4.25
C ALA A 105 -5.43 2.37 -5.74
N GLY A 106 -4.24 2.81 -6.14
CA GLY A 106 -3.87 3.01 -7.54
C GLY A 106 -3.84 1.72 -8.36
N PHE A 107 -3.17 0.67 -7.86
CA PHE A 107 -3.17 -0.64 -8.53
C PHE A 107 -4.56 -1.28 -8.53
N ALA A 108 -5.31 -1.19 -7.43
CA ALA A 108 -6.67 -1.72 -7.34
C ALA A 108 -7.59 -1.03 -8.36
N ASN A 109 -7.56 0.30 -8.43
CA ASN A 109 -8.32 1.05 -9.42
C ASN A 109 -7.98 0.63 -10.85
N TRP A 110 -6.70 0.47 -11.18
CA TRP A 110 -6.32 0.12 -12.54
C TRP A 110 -6.68 -1.34 -12.88
N ILE A 111 -6.25 -2.28 -12.05
CA ILE A 111 -6.19 -3.70 -12.40
C ILE A 111 -7.43 -4.48 -11.98
N MET A 112 -8.00 -4.21 -10.79
CA MET A 112 -9.06 -5.05 -10.24
C MET A 112 -10.31 -5.10 -11.15
N PRO A 113 -10.88 -3.96 -11.63
CA PRO A 113 -12.05 -4.01 -12.51
C PRO A 113 -11.79 -4.82 -13.78
N LEU A 114 -10.58 -4.72 -14.34
CA LEU A 114 -10.20 -5.47 -15.53
C LEU A 114 -10.05 -6.96 -15.29
N GLN A 115 -9.51 -7.34 -14.13
CA GLN A 115 -9.36 -8.74 -13.73
C GLN A 115 -10.70 -9.44 -13.55
N ILE A 116 -11.73 -8.72 -13.12
CA ILE A 116 -13.07 -9.29 -12.94
C ILE A 116 -14.02 -9.06 -14.13
N GLY A 117 -13.55 -8.37 -15.18
CA GLY A 117 -14.37 -8.02 -16.34
C GLY A 117 -15.48 -7.00 -16.06
N ALA A 118 -15.31 -6.18 -15.02
CA ALA A 118 -16.21 -5.07 -14.74
C ALA A 118 -15.93 -3.90 -15.71
N PRO A 119 -16.97 -3.18 -16.17
CA PRO A 119 -16.79 -2.03 -17.06
C PRO A 119 -16.15 -0.82 -16.35
N ASP A 120 -16.45 -0.67 -15.06
CA ASP A 120 -15.94 0.37 -14.16
C ASP A 120 -16.14 -0.13 -12.71
N VAL A 121 -15.80 0.69 -11.72
CA VAL A 121 -16.12 0.48 -10.29
C VAL A 121 -17.59 0.78 -9.98
N ALA A 122 -18.11 0.25 -8.87
CA ALA A 122 -19.51 0.34 -8.46
C ALA A 122 -20.00 1.78 -8.24
N PHE A 123 -19.16 2.63 -7.67
CA PHE A 123 -19.46 4.03 -7.38
C PHE A 123 -18.38 4.94 -7.99
N PRO A 124 -18.41 5.23 -9.31
CA PRO A 124 -17.35 5.96 -10.00
C PRO A 124 -17.09 7.37 -9.45
N ARG A 125 -18.14 8.10 -9.04
CA ARG A 125 -17.99 9.43 -8.42
C ARG A 125 -17.46 9.38 -7.00
N LEU A 126 -17.83 8.35 -6.24
CA LEU A 126 -17.28 8.13 -4.90
C LEU A 126 -15.79 7.81 -4.98
N ASN A 127 -15.38 7.06 -6.01
CA ASN A 127 -13.99 6.78 -6.32
C ASN A 127 -13.16 8.05 -6.56
N MET A 128 -13.71 8.98 -7.34
CA MET A 128 -13.09 10.29 -7.58
C MET A 128 -13.00 11.09 -6.27
N LEU A 129 -14.08 11.12 -5.47
CA LEU A 129 -14.09 11.80 -4.17
C LEU A 129 -13.03 11.22 -3.21
N ALA A 130 -12.89 9.90 -3.17
CA ALA A 130 -11.90 9.20 -2.36
C ALA A 130 -10.47 9.66 -2.71
N TYR A 131 -10.17 9.83 -4.00
CA TYR A 131 -8.87 10.36 -4.44
C TYR A 131 -8.65 11.80 -3.97
N TRP A 132 -9.64 12.68 -4.10
CA TRP A 132 -9.50 14.07 -3.68
C TRP A 132 -9.35 14.23 -2.17
N PHE A 133 -10.05 13.42 -1.37
CA PHE A 133 -9.87 13.39 0.08
C PHE A 133 -8.46 12.96 0.46
N TYR A 134 -7.93 11.91 -0.19
CA TYR A 134 -6.54 11.50 -0.03
C TYR A 134 -5.57 12.65 -0.40
N SER A 135 -5.72 13.23 -1.59
CA SER A 135 -4.80 14.25 -2.09
C SER A 135 -4.80 15.50 -1.21
N PHE A 136 -5.97 16.06 -0.92
CA PHE A 136 -6.06 17.26 -0.08
C PHE A 136 -5.68 16.98 1.38
N GLY A 137 -6.06 15.83 1.94
CA GLY A 137 -5.65 15.44 3.30
C GLY A 137 -4.13 15.33 3.41
N SER A 138 -3.49 14.72 2.42
CA SER A 138 -2.02 14.58 2.35
C SER A 138 -1.33 15.93 2.20
N LEU A 139 -1.88 16.82 1.36
CA LEU A 139 -1.38 18.19 1.21
C LEU A 139 -1.51 19.01 2.49
N ILE A 140 -2.62 18.88 3.23
CA ILE A 140 -2.80 19.54 4.53
C ILE A 140 -1.73 19.06 5.52
N ALA A 141 -1.52 17.75 5.65
CA ALA A 141 -0.51 17.22 6.57
C ALA A 141 0.93 17.68 6.21
N VAL A 142 1.29 17.68 4.92
CA VAL A 142 2.62 18.15 4.47
C VAL A 142 2.78 19.67 4.57
N ALA A 143 1.69 20.43 4.42
CA ALA A 143 1.71 21.88 4.58
C ALA A 143 2.08 22.32 6.01
N GLY A 144 2.13 21.40 7.00
CA GLY A 144 2.72 21.66 8.31
C GLY A 144 4.14 22.25 8.25
N PHE A 145 4.95 21.85 7.25
CA PHE A 145 6.29 22.42 7.02
C PHE A 145 6.28 23.92 6.64
N LEU A 146 5.14 24.44 6.17
CA LEU A 146 4.99 25.87 5.84
C LEU A 146 4.62 26.71 7.05
N THR A 147 4.33 26.09 8.21
CA THR A 147 4.01 26.80 9.44
C THR A 147 5.30 27.26 10.15
N PRO A 148 5.28 28.34 10.94
CA PRO A 148 6.48 28.85 11.63
C PRO A 148 7.12 27.84 12.59
N GLY A 149 6.32 26.96 13.19
CA GLY A 149 6.80 25.89 14.09
C GLY A 149 7.15 24.59 13.36
N GLY A 150 6.98 24.52 12.04
CA GLY A 150 7.21 23.32 11.25
C GLY A 150 6.15 22.23 11.43
N ALA A 151 6.45 21.03 10.94
CA ALA A 151 5.52 19.91 10.91
C ALA A 151 5.43 19.20 12.28
N ALA A 152 4.61 18.14 12.38
CA ALA A 152 4.52 17.31 13.58
C ALA A 152 5.88 16.66 13.91
N SER A 153 6.25 16.59 15.20
CA SER A 153 7.58 16.17 15.68
C SER A 153 7.55 15.04 16.72
N PHE A 154 6.45 14.30 16.84
CA PHE A 154 6.20 13.33 17.92
C PHE A 154 6.31 11.86 17.48
N GLY A 155 6.82 11.59 16.27
CA GLY A 155 6.85 10.28 15.62
C GLY A 155 5.54 9.92 14.93
N TRP A 156 5.56 9.07 13.90
CA TRP A 156 4.34 8.73 13.15
C TRP A 156 3.27 7.99 13.98
N PHE A 157 3.66 7.45 15.15
CA PHE A 157 2.80 6.79 16.14
C PHE A 157 2.09 7.75 17.11
N ALA A 158 2.51 9.02 17.15
CA ALA A 158 1.83 10.12 17.83
C ALA A 158 1.39 9.85 19.28
N TYR A 159 2.23 9.18 20.07
CA TYR A 159 1.89 8.81 21.44
C TYR A 159 1.51 10.02 22.30
N THR A 160 0.38 9.92 22.99
CA THR A 160 0.09 10.77 24.14
C THR A 160 0.93 10.26 25.33
N PRO A 161 1.55 11.14 26.14
CA PRO A 161 1.28 12.58 26.26
C PRO A 161 2.05 13.52 25.32
N LEU A 162 2.95 13.02 24.46
CA LEU A 162 3.83 13.89 23.65
C LEU A 162 3.06 14.69 22.58
N SER A 163 2.02 14.10 21.99
CA SER A 163 1.21 14.72 20.92
C SER A 163 0.13 15.69 21.43
N ASN A 164 0.07 15.99 22.73
CA ASN A 164 -0.91 16.92 23.30
C ASN A 164 -0.55 18.40 23.03
N ALA A 165 -1.48 19.32 23.34
CA ALA A 165 -1.28 20.75 23.12
C ALA A 165 -0.21 21.38 24.02
N VAL A 166 0.16 20.74 25.13
CA VAL A 166 1.18 21.24 26.06
C VAL A 166 2.59 20.92 25.56
N HIS A 167 2.82 19.69 25.08
CA HIS A 167 4.13 19.21 24.65
C HIS A 167 4.39 19.46 23.15
N SER A 168 3.35 19.46 22.33
CA SER A 168 3.41 19.75 20.88
C SER A 168 2.40 20.84 20.49
N PRO A 169 2.58 22.11 20.93
CA PRO A 169 1.61 23.19 20.72
C PRO A 169 1.51 23.69 19.27
N GLY A 170 2.39 23.24 18.37
CA GLY A 170 2.46 23.74 17.01
C GLY A 170 1.26 23.36 16.14
N VAL A 171 0.84 24.28 15.27
CA VAL A 171 -0.26 24.07 14.30
C VAL A 171 0.05 22.92 13.32
N GLY A 172 1.33 22.63 13.06
CA GLY A 172 1.73 21.48 12.24
C GLY A 172 1.23 20.14 12.79
N SER A 173 1.10 19.99 14.10
CA SER A 173 0.48 18.81 14.73
C SER A 173 -1.01 18.71 14.41
N ASP A 174 -1.75 19.81 14.46
CA ASP A 174 -3.18 19.83 14.13
C ASP A 174 -3.42 19.57 12.63
N MET A 175 -2.56 20.12 11.77
CA MET A 175 -2.59 19.86 10.33
C MET A 175 -2.30 18.39 10.01
N TRP A 176 -1.37 17.76 10.73
CA TRP A 176 -1.11 16.33 10.62
C TRP A 176 -2.36 15.51 11.00
N ILE A 177 -2.99 15.80 12.15
CA ILE A 177 -4.17 15.09 12.64
C ILE A 177 -5.33 15.21 11.64
N MET A 178 -5.67 16.43 11.24
CA MET A 178 -6.83 16.68 10.37
C MET A 178 -6.57 16.26 8.92
N GLY A 179 -5.34 16.37 8.44
CA GLY A 179 -4.94 15.88 7.12
C GLY A 179 -5.07 14.36 7.02
N LEU A 180 -4.62 13.63 8.04
CA LEU A 180 -4.77 12.18 8.09
C LEU A 180 -6.22 11.74 8.28
N ALA A 181 -7.02 12.46 9.06
CA ALA A 181 -8.45 12.18 9.19
C ALA A 181 -9.16 12.29 7.82
N LEU A 182 -8.94 13.38 7.08
CA LEU A 182 -9.52 13.57 5.75
C LEU A 182 -9.04 12.50 4.76
N SER A 183 -7.73 12.23 4.72
CA SER A 183 -7.17 11.18 3.86
C SER A 183 -7.73 9.79 4.21
N GLY A 184 -7.89 9.51 5.50
CA GLY A 184 -8.46 8.25 6.01
C GLY A 184 -9.90 8.02 5.57
N PHE A 185 -10.73 9.07 5.54
CA PHE A 185 -12.07 8.98 4.94
C PHE A 185 -12.00 8.61 3.45
N GLY A 186 -11.04 9.17 2.71
CA GLY A 186 -10.78 8.77 1.32
C GLY A 186 -10.55 7.26 1.19
N THR A 187 -9.69 6.70 2.04
CA THR A 187 -9.39 5.25 2.07
C THR A 187 -10.64 4.41 2.40
N ILE A 188 -11.43 4.81 3.39
CA ILE A 188 -12.69 4.13 3.77
C ILE A 188 -13.67 4.09 2.60
N LEU A 189 -13.89 5.22 1.93
CA LEU A 189 -14.80 5.32 0.78
C LEU A 189 -14.33 4.46 -0.40
N GLY A 190 -13.01 4.43 -0.64
CA GLY A 190 -12.40 3.55 -1.65
C GLY A 190 -12.62 2.07 -1.34
N ALA A 191 -12.48 1.65 -0.08
CA ALA A 191 -12.71 0.27 0.33
C ALA A 191 -14.16 -0.19 0.13
N VAL A 192 -15.14 0.63 0.50
CA VAL A 192 -16.56 0.35 0.22
C VAL A 192 -16.74 0.09 -1.28
N ASN A 193 -16.19 0.98 -2.11
CA ASN A 193 -16.32 0.89 -3.56
C ASN A 193 -15.68 -0.39 -4.13
N PHE A 194 -14.46 -0.72 -3.73
CA PHE A 194 -13.80 -1.95 -4.20
C PHE A 194 -14.52 -3.22 -3.76
N ILE A 195 -14.98 -3.30 -2.51
CA ILE A 195 -15.74 -4.46 -2.01
C ILE A 195 -17.02 -4.63 -2.83
N THR A 196 -17.82 -3.57 -2.98
CA THR A 196 -19.08 -3.64 -3.75
C THR A 196 -18.82 -4.02 -5.20
N THR A 197 -17.79 -3.44 -5.83
CA THR A 197 -17.39 -3.77 -7.20
C THR A 197 -17.08 -5.27 -7.33
N ILE A 198 -16.23 -5.79 -6.45
CA ILE A 198 -15.81 -7.19 -6.47
C ILE A 198 -17.01 -8.10 -6.23
N ILE A 199 -17.89 -7.80 -5.28
CA ILE A 199 -19.01 -8.68 -4.94
C ILE A 199 -20.09 -8.69 -6.03
N CYS A 200 -20.40 -7.54 -6.62
CA CYS A 200 -21.61 -7.35 -7.42
C CYS A 200 -21.39 -7.23 -8.93
N MET A 201 -20.17 -6.94 -9.41
CA MET A 201 -19.93 -6.54 -10.81
C MET A 201 -18.99 -7.48 -11.59
N ARG A 202 -18.75 -8.69 -11.10
CA ARG A 202 -17.94 -9.68 -11.81
C ARG A 202 -18.61 -10.14 -13.10
N ALA A 203 -17.79 -10.50 -14.08
CA ALA A 203 -18.24 -11.09 -15.33
C ALA A 203 -19.07 -12.37 -15.09
N PRO A 204 -20.10 -12.62 -15.90
CA PRO A 204 -20.90 -13.85 -15.82
C PRO A 204 -20.03 -15.12 -15.85
N GLY A 205 -20.28 -16.06 -14.94
CA GLY A 205 -19.52 -17.31 -14.83
C GLY A 205 -18.26 -17.24 -13.94
N MET A 206 -17.85 -16.04 -13.52
CA MET A 206 -16.78 -15.86 -12.54
C MET A 206 -17.32 -16.01 -11.10
N THR A 207 -17.10 -17.18 -10.50
CA THR A 207 -17.39 -17.42 -9.09
C THR A 207 -16.29 -16.83 -8.20
N MET A 208 -16.54 -16.70 -6.90
CA MET A 208 -15.55 -16.21 -5.92
C MET A 208 -14.20 -16.94 -6.04
N PHE A 209 -14.24 -18.27 -6.09
CA PHE A 209 -13.04 -19.11 -6.19
C PHE A 209 -12.50 -19.27 -7.62
N ARG A 210 -12.86 -18.37 -8.54
CA ARG A 210 -12.25 -18.26 -9.87
C ARG A 210 -11.61 -16.89 -10.13
N MET A 211 -11.64 -15.99 -9.15
CA MET A 211 -11.03 -14.66 -9.26
C MET A 211 -9.49 -14.72 -9.14
N PRO A 212 -8.75 -13.80 -9.78
CA PRO A 212 -7.31 -13.67 -9.56
C PRO A 212 -6.96 -13.39 -8.08
N ILE A 213 -5.75 -13.80 -7.66
CA ILE A 213 -5.32 -13.67 -6.26
C ILE A 213 -5.15 -12.20 -5.89
N PHE A 214 -4.68 -11.36 -6.83
CA PHE A 214 -4.64 -9.92 -6.59
C PHE A 214 -6.01 -9.36 -6.20
N THR A 215 -7.07 -9.74 -6.91
CA THR A 215 -8.43 -9.28 -6.59
C THR A 215 -8.94 -9.81 -5.24
N TRP A 216 -8.61 -11.06 -4.87
CA TRP A 216 -8.90 -11.57 -3.52
C TRP A 216 -8.20 -10.75 -2.42
N ASN A 217 -6.96 -10.34 -2.66
CA ASN A 217 -6.23 -9.51 -1.73
C ASN A 217 -6.82 -8.09 -1.66
N VAL A 218 -7.24 -7.50 -2.80
CA VAL A 218 -7.96 -6.22 -2.80
C VAL A 218 -9.24 -6.30 -1.97
N LEU A 219 -10.00 -7.39 -2.08
CA LEU A 219 -11.22 -7.62 -1.30
C LEU A 219 -10.93 -7.62 0.21
N LEU A 220 -9.97 -8.44 0.66
CA LEU A 220 -9.65 -8.56 2.08
C LEU A 220 -8.96 -7.32 2.64
N THR A 221 -8.13 -6.64 1.84
CA THR A 221 -7.61 -5.31 2.18
C THR A 221 -8.74 -4.32 2.38
N GLY A 222 -9.75 -4.29 1.50
CA GLY A 222 -10.93 -3.46 1.69
C GLY A 222 -11.65 -3.76 3.01
N VAL A 223 -11.83 -5.03 3.36
CA VAL A 223 -12.44 -5.43 4.64
C VAL A 223 -11.63 -4.90 5.83
N LEU A 224 -10.30 -5.06 5.81
CA LEU A 224 -9.42 -4.55 6.85
C LEU A 224 -9.49 -3.03 6.98
N VAL A 225 -9.55 -2.31 5.85
CA VAL A 225 -9.70 -0.84 5.85
C VAL A 225 -10.97 -0.45 6.61
N LEU A 226 -12.11 -1.11 6.35
CA LEU A 226 -13.37 -0.80 7.02
C LEU A 226 -13.36 -1.11 8.53
N LEU A 227 -12.49 -2.03 8.98
CA LEU A 227 -12.34 -2.36 10.40
C LEU A 227 -11.35 -1.44 11.12
N ALA A 228 -10.28 -1.00 10.44
CA ALA A 228 -9.16 -0.31 11.06
C ALA A 228 -9.24 1.22 10.95
N PHE A 229 -9.53 1.76 9.76
CA PHE A 229 -9.47 3.21 9.52
C PHE A 229 -10.51 4.03 10.30
N PRO A 230 -11.75 3.53 10.54
CA PRO A 230 -12.68 4.25 11.41
C PRO A 230 -12.16 4.44 12.85
N VAL A 231 -11.40 3.47 13.37
CA VAL A 231 -10.77 3.57 14.70
C VAL A 231 -9.70 4.66 14.72
N LEU A 232 -8.87 4.74 13.68
CA LEU A 232 -7.92 5.85 13.53
C LEU A 232 -8.65 7.20 13.47
N ALA A 233 -9.69 7.33 12.65
CA ALA A 233 -10.43 8.58 12.52
C ALA A 233 -11.03 9.01 13.88
N ALA A 234 -11.61 8.08 14.62
CA ALA A 234 -12.12 8.34 15.97
C ALA A 234 -11.01 8.78 16.94
N ALA A 235 -9.86 8.10 16.93
CA ALA A 235 -8.72 8.45 17.77
C ALA A 235 -8.15 9.85 17.42
N LEU A 236 -8.02 10.17 16.13
CA LEU A 236 -7.55 11.47 15.66
C LEU A 236 -8.53 12.59 16.03
N PHE A 237 -9.84 12.39 15.91
CA PHE A 237 -10.83 13.38 16.35
C PHE A 237 -10.82 13.57 17.87
N ALA A 238 -10.69 12.50 18.64
CA ALA A 238 -10.53 12.60 20.09
C ALA A 238 -9.26 13.38 20.46
N LEU A 239 -8.14 13.13 19.77
CA LEU A 239 -6.88 13.85 20.00
C LEU A 239 -6.99 15.32 19.62
N GLN A 240 -7.64 15.63 18.49
CA GLN A 240 -7.90 17.02 18.11
C GLN A 240 -8.79 17.73 19.11
N SER A 241 -9.78 17.02 19.65
CA SER A 241 -10.67 17.54 20.68
C SER A 241 -9.90 17.87 21.97
N ASP A 242 -9.01 16.99 22.42
CA ASP A 242 -8.18 17.23 23.59
C ASP A 242 -7.27 18.46 23.37
N ARG A 243 -6.69 18.58 22.17
CA ARG A 243 -5.79 19.68 21.82
C ARG A 243 -6.50 21.03 21.68
N THR A 244 -7.72 21.05 21.13
CA THR A 244 -8.39 22.30 20.70
C THR A 244 -9.47 22.74 21.67
N PHE A 245 -10.28 21.79 22.15
CA PHE A 245 -11.45 22.05 22.99
C PHE A 245 -11.18 21.74 24.47
N GLY A 246 -10.00 21.23 24.81
CA GLY A 246 -9.62 20.91 26.17
C GLY A 246 -10.41 19.73 26.75
N SER A 247 -10.81 18.77 25.91
CA SER A 247 -11.26 17.48 26.43
C SER A 247 -10.08 16.72 27.08
N HIS A 248 -10.41 15.72 27.90
CA HIS A 248 -9.44 14.99 28.72
C HIS A 248 -9.46 13.48 28.41
N ILE A 249 -9.63 13.10 27.14
CA ILE A 249 -9.80 11.70 26.73
C ILE A 249 -8.47 10.94 26.87
N PHE A 250 -7.39 11.51 26.35
CA PHE A 250 -6.05 10.93 26.34
C PHE A 250 -5.13 11.45 27.45
N ASP A 251 -5.72 12.07 28.48
CA ASP A 251 -4.97 12.50 29.66
C ASP A 251 -4.33 11.31 30.39
N PRO A 252 -3.03 11.40 30.76
CA PRO A 252 -2.35 10.31 31.45
C PRO A 252 -3.02 9.88 32.77
N SER A 253 -3.62 10.82 33.51
CA SER A 253 -4.35 10.54 34.75
C SER A 253 -5.60 9.67 34.55
N ASN A 254 -6.15 9.65 33.34
CA ASN A 254 -7.33 8.88 32.97
C ASN A 254 -6.95 7.54 32.28
N GLY A 255 -5.66 7.18 32.27
CA GLY A 255 -5.15 6.03 31.49
C GLY A 255 -5.02 6.32 29.99
N GLY A 256 -5.12 7.59 29.60
CA GLY A 256 -5.19 8.04 28.21
C GLY A 256 -3.98 7.68 27.34
N ALA A 257 -2.79 7.56 27.94
CA ALA A 257 -1.58 7.14 27.24
C ALA A 257 -1.71 5.70 26.69
N LEU A 258 -2.17 4.75 27.51
CA LEU A 258 -2.41 3.37 27.07
C LEU A 258 -3.66 3.27 26.17
N LEU A 259 -4.68 4.09 26.43
CA LEU A 259 -5.86 4.16 25.57
C LEU A 259 -5.47 4.55 24.13
N TRP A 260 -4.65 5.58 23.95
CA TRP A 260 -4.12 5.96 22.64
C TRP A 260 -3.38 4.79 21.99
N GLN A 261 -2.45 4.16 22.72
CA GLN A 261 -1.67 3.05 22.15
C GLN A 261 -2.55 1.89 21.70
N HIS A 262 -3.56 1.51 22.48
CA HIS A 262 -4.48 0.45 22.06
C HIS A 262 -5.27 0.82 20.81
N LEU A 263 -5.82 2.04 20.73
CA LEU A 263 -6.60 2.49 19.56
C LEU A 263 -5.71 2.64 18.33
N PHE A 264 -4.55 3.29 18.49
CA PHE A 264 -3.61 3.53 17.41
C PHE A 264 -3.06 2.21 16.87
N TRP A 265 -2.64 1.28 17.72
CA TRP A 265 -2.12 0.00 17.24
C TRP A 265 -3.21 -0.94 16.72
N PHE A 266 -4.43 -0.88 17.26
CA PHE A 266 -5.58 -1.59 16.68
C PHE A 266 -5.84 -1.16 15.24
N PHE A 267 -5.56 0.11 14.90
CA PHE A 267 -5.47 0.55 13.52
C PHE A 267 -4.16 0.09 12.85
N GLY A 268 -3.03 0.39 13.47
CA GLY A 268 -1.70 0.36 12.85
C GLY A 268 -1.25 -1.05 12.46
N HIS A 269 -1.59 -2.07 13.25
CA HIS A 269 -1.20 -3.42 12.91
C HIS A 269 -2.02 -4.01 11.73
N PRO A 270 -3.35 -3.88 11.68
CA PRO A 270 -4.08 -4.15 10.44
C PRO A 270 -3.62 -3.30 9.26
N GLU A 271 -3.21 -2.04 9.48
CA GLU A 271 -2.68 -1.17 8.41
C GLU A 271 -1.44 -1.75 7.74
N VAL A 272 -0.51 -2.33 8.50
CA VAL A 272 0.67 -2.98 7.89
C VAL A 272 0.28 -4.16 6.99
N TYR A 273 -0.87 -4.81 7.24
CA TYR A 273 -1.41 -5.83 6.35
C TYR A 273 -2.25 -5.26 5.20
N ILE A 274 -2.91 -4.12 5.38
CA ILE A 274 -3.56 -3.36 4.30
C ILE A 274 -2.51 -3.00 3.23
N ILE A 275 -1.30 -2.62 3.64
CA ILE A 275 -0.19 -2.34 2.71
C ILE A 275 0.59 -3.58 2.30
N ALA A 276 0.39 -4.76 2.90
CA ALA A 276 1.11 -5.98 2.52
C ALA A 276 0.33 -6.86 1.53
N LEU A 277 -0.93 -7.14 1.84
CA LEU A 277 -1.74 -8.11 1.11
C LEU A 277 -1.87 -7.79 -0.39
N PRO A 278 -2.15 -6.55 -0.84
CA PRO A 278 -2.29 -6.28 -2.27
C PRO A 278 -1.01 -6.58 -3.05
N PHE A 279 0.15 -6.31 -2.45
CA PHE A 279 1.45 -6.53 -3.07
C PHE A 279 1.87 -8.01 -3.07
N PHE A 280 1.46 -8.79 -2.06
CA PHE A 280 1.45 -10.25 -2.16
C PHE A 280 0.59 -10.72 -3.35
N GLY A 281 -0.45 -9.96 -3.67
CA GLY A 281 -1.30 -10.18 -4.83
C GLY A 281 -0.54 -9.95 -6.12
N ILE A 282 0.16 -8.82 -6.24
CA ILE A 282 1.03 -8.50 -7.39
C ILE A 282 2.05 -9.63 -7.61
N ALA A 283 2.78 -10.03 -6.57
CA ALA A 283 3.72 -11.16 -6.66
C ALA A 283 3.03 -12.45 -7.14
N SER A 284 1.82 -12.73 -6.66
CA SER A 284 1.04 -13.90 -7.05
C SER A 284 0.53 -13.86 -8.50
N GLU A 285 0.48 -12.69 -9.15
CA GLU A 285 0.18 -12.55 -10.57
C GLU A 285 1.44 -12.67 -11.44
N VAL A 286 2.57 -12.13 -10.97
CA VAL A 286 3.84 -12.13 -11.70
C VAL A 286 4.44 -13.54 -11.77
N ILE A 287 4.56 -14.22 -10.62
CA ILE A 287 5.24 -15.52 -10.52
C ILE A 287 4.71 -16.58 -11.50
N PRO A 288 3.39 -16.86 -11.62
CA PRO A 288 2.91 -17.89 -12.53
C PRO A 288 3.18 -17.57 -14.01
N VAL A 289 3.15 -16.29 -14.40
CA VAL A 289 3.43 -15.87 -15.79
C VAL A 289 4.89 -16.16 -16.15
N PHE A 290 5.83 -15.73 -15.32
CA PHE A 290 7.26 -15.94 -15.58
C PHE A 290 7.77 -17.34 -15.24
N SER A 291 6.97 -18.13 -14.50
CA SER A 291 7.23 -19.57 -14.28
C SER A 291 6.56 -20.46 -15.33
N ARG A 292 5.68 -19.91 -16.18
CA ARG A 292 4.86 -20.62 -17.18
C ARG A 292 4.08 -21.79 -16.56
N LYS A 293 3.56 -21.59 -15.35
CA LYS A 293 2.91 -22.62 -14.55
C LYS A 293 1.76 -22.01 -13.74
N PRO A 294 0.62 -22.70 -13.57
CA PRO A 294 -0.43 -22.26 -12.67
C PRO A 294 0.09 -22.05 -11.24
N ILE A 295 -0.51 -21.10 -10.53
CA ILE A 295 -0.18 -20.84 -9.12
C ILE A 295 -0.41 -22.11 -8.29
N PHE A 296 0.62 -22.54 -7.58
CA PHE A 296 0.57 -23.75 -6.76
C PHE A 296 -0.26 -23.49 -5.50
N GLY A 297 -1.31 -24.28 -5.30
CA GLY A 297 -2.16 -24.20 -4.12
C GLY A 297 -3.03 -22.94 -4.05
N TYR A 298 -3.68 -22.56 -5.15
CA TYR A 298 -4.59 -21.41 -5.24
C TYR A 298 -5.58 -21.29 -4.06
N ILE A 299 -6.30 -22.37 -3.72
CA ILE A 299 -7.23 -22.37 -2.59
C ILE A 299 -6.49 -22.16 -1.26
N GLY A 300 -5.32 -22.77 -1.09
CA GLY A 300 -4.46 -22.57 0.07
C GLY A 300 -4.00 -21.12 0.22
N LEU A 301 -3.65 -20.45 -0.89
CA LEU A 301 -3.28 -19.04 -0.90
C LEU A 301 -4.44 -18.13 -0.49
N ILE A 302 -5.67 -18.43 -0.91
CA ILE A 302 -6.86 -17.70 -0.48
C ILE A 302 -7.11 -17.93 1.01
N GLY A 303 -7.10 -19.18 1.46
CA GLY A 303 -7.27 -19.52 2.88
C GLY A 303 -6.22 -18.84 3.78
N ALA A 304 -4.95 -18.82 3.35
CA ALA A 304 -3.89 -18.11 4.04
C ALA A 304 -4.14 -16.59 4.12
N THR A 305 -4.68 -16.00 3.05
CA THR A 305 -5.02 -14.56 3.04
C THR A 305 -6.17 -14.25 3.99
N ILE A 306 -7.22 -15.09 4.02
CA ILE A 306 -8.33 -14.96 4.97
C ILE A 306 -7.81 -15.08 6.41
N ALA A 307 -6.93 -16.05 6.68
CA ALA A 307 -6.33 -16.25 7.99
C ALA A 307 -5.48 -15.04 8.44
N ILE A 308 -4.63 -14.49 7.55
CA ILE A 308 -3.85 -13.27 7.85
C ILE A 308 -4.79 -12.10 8.15
N ALA A 309 -5.80 -11.86 7.31
CA ALA A 309 -6.74 -10.78 7.53
C ALA A 309 -7.47 -10.93 8.88
N GLY A 310 -8.00 -12.12 9.19
CA GLY A 310 -8.68 -12.38 10.46
C GLY A 310 -7.76 -12.25 11.68
N LEU A 311 -6.52 -12.72 11.60
CA LEU A 311 -5.55 -12.62 12.70
C LEU A 311 -5.04 -11.18 12.88
N SER A 312 -4.91 -10.39 11.81
CA SER A 312 -4.34 -9.04 11.87
C SER A 312 -5.05 -8.10 12.85
N ILE A 313 -6.38 -8.25 13.01
CA ILE A 313 -7.18 -7.45 13.94
C ILE A 313 -7.11 -7.95 15.40
N THR A 314 -6.40 -9.06 15.65
CA THR A 314 -6.32 -9.71 16.98
C THR A 314 -4.92 -9.65 17.62
N VAL A 315 -3.93 -9.06 16.94
CA VAL A 315 -2.51 -9.11 17.35
C VAL A 315 -1.91 -7.75 17.69
N TRP A 316 -2.68 -6.67 17.61
CA TRP A 316 -2.17 -5.30 17.60
C TRP A 316 -1.22 -4.92 18.74
N ALA A 317 -1.45 -5.45 19.93
CA ALA A 317 -0.72 -5.03 21.13
C ALA A 317 0.68 -5.65 21.25
N HIS A 318 1.19 -6.35 20.23
CA HIS A 318 2.62 -6.70 20.23
C HIS A 318 3.55 -5.50 20.12
N HIS A 319 3.05 -4.36 19.63
CA HIS A 319 3.79 -3.10 19.63
C HIS A 319 3.91 -2.46 21.02
N MET A 320 3.31 -3.08 22.03
CA MET A 320 3.15 -2.52 23.37
C MET A 320 3.82 -3.41 24.45
N TYR A 321 4.66 -4.38 24.08
CA TYR A 321 5.23 -5.34 25.04
C TYR A 321 6.00 -4.68 26.19
N VAL A 322 6.74 -3.61 25.91
CA VAL A 322 7.53 -2.89 26.91
C VAL A 322 6.69 -1.96 27.81
N THR A 323 5.40 -1.81 27.55
CA THR A 323 4.54 -0.89 28.31
C THR A 323 4.11 -1.46 29.66
N GLY A 324 4.16 -2.78 29.84
CA GLY A 324 3.58 -3.47 30.99
C GLY A 324 2.04 -3.46 31.03
N GLY A 325 1.37 -2.89 30.02
CA GLY A 325 -0.09 -2.68 29.99
C GLY A 325 -0.88 -3.72 29.19
N VAL A 326 -0.28 -4.87 28.85
CA VAL A 326 -0.89 -5.82 27.89
C VAL A 326 -0.78 -7.28 28.33
N LEU A 327 -1.70 -8.12 27.85
CA LEU A 327 -1.70 -9.57 28.10
C LEU A 327 -0.64 -10.27 27.22
N LEU A 328 0.62 -10.24 27.67
CA LEU A 328 1.78 -10.70 26.90
C LEU A 328 1.62 -12.10 26.26
N PRO A 329 1.21 -13.16 26.98
CA PRO A 329 1.17 -14.50 26.38
C PRO A 329 0.17 -14.61 25.23
N PHE A 330 -0.97 -13.90 25.32
CA PHE A 330 -1.99 -13.91 24.28
C PHE A 330 -1.46 -13.25 23.00
N PHE A 331 -0.94 -12.02 23.11
CA PHE A 331 -0.46 -11.28 21.94
C PHE A 331 0.79 -11.92 21.33
N ALA A 332 1.68 -12.50 22.15
CA ALA A 332 2.82 -13.27 21.66
C ALA A 332 2.37 -14.49 20.85
N PHE A 333 1.50 -15.33 21.41
CA PHE A 333 1.00 -16.51 20.73
C PHE A 333 0.30 -16.18 19.40
N MET A 334 -0.61 -15.19 19.42
CA MET A 334 -1.33 -14.79 18.22
C MET A 334 -0.40 -14.18 17.15
N THR A 335 0.65 -13.47 17.56
CA THR A 335 1.66 -12.92 16.65
C THR A 335 2.55 -14.03 16.06
N PHE A 336 2.88 -15.08 16.80
CA PHE A 336 3.49 -16.26 16.17
C PHE A 336 2.54 -16.94 15.17
N LEU A 337 1.25 -17.00 15.50
CA LEU A 337 0.26 -17.68 14.68
C LEU A 337 0.10 -17.03 13.31
N ILE A 338 0.21 -15.71 13.18
CA ILE A 338 0.10 -15.01 11.88
C ILE A 338 1.31 -15.25 10.95
N ALA A 339 2.46 -15.62 11.51
CA ALA A 339 3.63 -16.01 10.72
C ALA A 339 3.38 -17.30 9.93
N VAL A 340 2.53 -18.21 10.44
CA VAL A 340 2.22 -19.50 9.80
C VAL A 340 1.53 -19.34 8.44
N PRO A 341 0.37 -18.67 8.30
CA PRO A 341 -0.26 -18.49 6.98
C PRO A 341 0.61 -17.66 6.04
N THR A 342 1.42 -16.73 6.56
CA THR A 342 2.40 -16.00 5.74
C THR A 342 3.46 -16.97 5.17
N GLY A 343 3.98 -17.88 6.00
CA GLY A 343 4.88 -18.95 5.57
C GLY A 343 4.26 -19.87 4.52
N VAL A 344 2.97 -20.22 4.67
CA VAL A 344 2.23 -20.97 3.64
C VAL A 344 2.28 -20.26 2.30
N LYS A 345 2.02 -18.93 2.25
CA LYS A 345 2.12 -18.15 1.00
C LYS A 345 3.53 -18.21 0.38
N PHE A 346 4.58 -18.16 1.20
CA PHE A 346 5.97 -18.34 0.74
C PHE A 346 6.18 -19.68 0.05
N PHE A 347 5.77 -20.77 0.69
CA PHE A 347 5.89 -22.10 0.08
C PHE A 347 5.01 -22.26 -1.16
N ASN A 348 3.86 -21.58 -1.23
CA ASN A 348 3.05 -21.56 -2.44
C ASN A 348 3.76 -20.88 -3.62
N TRP A 349 4.42 -19.75 -3.39
CA TRP A 349 5.22 -19.06 -4.41
C TRP A 349 6.40 -19.90 -4.87
N LEU A 350 7.16 -20.49 -3.94
CA LEU A 350 8.26 -21.40 -4.27
C LEU A 350 7.77 -22.64 -5.04
N GLY A 351 6.64 -23.23 -4.62
CA GLY A 351 6.02 -24.35 -5.31
C GLY A 351 5.51 -23.99 -6.71
N THR A 352 5.17 -22.73 -6.96
CA THR A 352 4.80 -22.23 -8.29
C THR A 352 6.03 -22.12 -9.19
N MET A 353 7.15 -21.62 -8.66
CA MET A 353 8.42 -21.54 -9.40
C MET A 353 9.05 -22.91 -9.64
N TRP A 354 8.86 -23.85 -8.71
CA TRP A 354 9.42 -25.20 -8.76
C TRP A 354 8.95 -25.98 -9.99
N LYS A 355 9.92 -26.52 -10.74
CA LYS A 355 9.70 -27.19 -12.04
C LYS A 355 8.99 -26.31 -13.08
N GLY A 356 8.98 -24.99 -12.90
CA GLY A 356 8.57 -24.03 -13.93
C GLY A 356 9.71 -23.72 -14.91
N SER A 357 9.37 -23.15 -16.06
CA SER A 357 10.36 -22.62 -17.01
C SER A 357 10.51 -21.13 -16.72
N LEU A 358 11.45 -20.81 -15.82
CA LEU A 358 11.68 -19.46 -15.33
C LEU A 358 12.36 -18.58 -16.37
N SER A 359 11.87 -17.36 -16.54
CA SER A 359 12.58 -16.28 -17.19
C SER A 359 12.68 -15.06 -16.26
N PHE A 360 13.85 -14.40 -16.29
CA PHE A 360 14.23 -13.35 -15.33
C PHE A 360 14.22 -11.97 -15.99
N GLU A 361 13.11 -11.65 -16.64
CA GLU A 361 12.77 -10.28 -17.00
C GLU A 361 12.52 -9.45 -15.73
N THR A 362 12.54 -8.12 -15.89
CA THR A 362 12.55 -7.18 -14.78
C THR A 362 11.44 -7.40 -13.74
N PRO A 363 10.16 -7.66 -14.10
CA PRO A 363 9.12 -7.93 -13.09
C PRO A 363 9.42 -9.13 -12.19
N MET A 364 9.99 -10.20 -12.75
CA MET A 364 10.33 -11.40 -12.01
C MET A 364 11.53 -11.16 -11.08
N LEU A 365 12.52 -10.38 -11.51
CA LEU A 365 13.65 -9.99 -10.66
C LEU A 365 13.19 -9.21 -9.43
N TRP A 366 12.34 -8.19 -9.61
CA TRP A 366 11.75 -7.44 -8.50
C TRP A 366 10.96 -8.34 -7.55
N THR A 367 10.21 -9.30 -8.09
CA THR A 367 9.44 -10.25 -7.28
C THR A 367 10.35 -11.18 -6.46
N ILE A 368 11.49 -11.60 -7.02
CA ILE A 368 12.48 -12.40 -6.28
C ILE A 368 13.17 -11.56 -5.21
N GLY A 369 13.51 -10.29 -5.53
CA GLY A 369 14.03 -9.35 -4.54
C GLY A 369 13.07 -9.19 -3.35
N PHE A 370 11.78 -9.03 -3.63
CA PHE A 370 10.72 -9.06 -2.61
C PHE A 370 10.77 -10.33 -1.76
N LEU A 371 10.81 -11.53 -2.37
CA LEU A 371 10.85 -12.79 -1.62
C LEU A 371 12.08 -12.86 -0.69
N ILE A 372 13.25 -12.38 -1.13
CA ILE A 372 14.48 -12.41 -0.35
C ILE A 372 14.40 -11.42 0.82
N THR A 373 14.12 -10.14 0.55
CA THR A 373 14.11 -9.11 1.60
C THR A 373 13.00 -9.36 2.61
N PHE A 374 11.82 -9.78 2.16
CA PHE A 374 10.72 -10.12 3.04
C PHE A 374 11.02 -11.35 3.88
N LEU A 375 11.74 -12.36 3.37
CA LEU A 375 12.13 -13.52 4.18
C LEU A 375 13.01 -13.09 5.36
N PHE A 376 14.04 -12.27 5.12
CA PHE A 376 14.88 -11.75 6.22
C PHE A 376 14.09 -10.87 7.20
N GLY A 377 13.20 -10.02 6.69
CA GLY A 377 12.27 -9.25 7.51
C GLY A 377 11.34 -10.15 8.34
N GLY A 378 10.77 -11.19 7.74
CA GLY A 378 9.86 -12.13 8.41
C GLY A 378 10.56 -12.91 9.53
N LEU A 379 11.80 -13.35 9.32
CA LEU A 379 12.60 -14.04 10.34
C LEU A 379 12.86 -13.15 11.55
N THR A 380 13.16 -11.86 11.34
CA THR A 380 13.30 -10.89 12.43
C THR A 380 11.95 -10.55 13.09
N GLY A 381 10.84 -10.66 12.37
CA GLY A 381 9.50 -10.50 12.95
C GLY A 381 9.14 -11.60 13.95
N VAL A 382 9.58 -12.84 13.70
CA VAL A 382 9.42 -13.94 14.66
C VAL A 382 10.22 -13.69 15.94
N ILE A 383 11.38 -13.02 15.84
CA ILE A 383 12.16 -12.60 17.03
C ILE A 383 11.36 -11.55 17.82
N LEU A 384 10.83 -10.53 17.15
CA LEU A 384 10.03 -9.46 17.77
C LEU A 384 8.69 -9.95 18.34
N ALA A 385 8.14 -11.04 17.82
CA ALA A 385 6.93 -11.65 18.36
C ALA A 385 7.11 -12.21 19.79
N SER A 386 8.36 -12.40 20.24
CA SER A 386 8.72 -12.94 21.55
C SER A 386 9.00 -11.82 22.56
N PRO A 387 8.15 -11.61 23.61
CA PRO A 387 8.38 -10.54 24.59
C PRO A 387 9.77 -10.55 25.26
N PRO A 388 10.33 -11.70 25.70
CA PRO A 388 11.67 -11.71 26.31
C PRO A 388 12.78 -11.21 25.38
N LEU A 389 12.64 -11.39 24.07
CA LEU A 389 13.59 -10.87 23.08
C LEU A 389 13.27 -9.41 22.78
N ASP A 390 11.99 -9.09 22.59
CA ASP A 390 11.51 -7.74 22.28
C ASP A 390 11.86 -6.73 23.36
N PHE A 391 11.82 -7.09 24.65
CA PHE A 391 12.16 -6.16 25.74
C PHE A 391 13.53 -5.48 25.58
N HIS A 392 14.50 -6.14 24.95
CA HIS A 392 15.82 -5.54 24.69
C HIS A 392 15.86 -4.75 23.38
N VAL A 393 15.05 -5.12 22.39
CA VAL A 393 15.15 -4.57 21.02
C VAL A 393 14.04 -3.60 20.66
N SER A 394 13.01 -3.48 21.50
CA SER A 394 11.91 -2.53 21.34
C SER A 394 12.44 -1.11 21.20
N ASP A 395 11.88 -0.35 20.25
CA ASP A 395 12.31 1.01 19.90
C ASP A 395 13.79 1.19 19.52
N SER A 396 14.52 0.10 19.24
CA SER A 396 15.88 0.14 18.72
C SER A 396 15.93 0.09 17.19
N TYR A 397 17.11 0.31 16.60
CA TYR A 397 17.32 0.11 15.17
C TYR A 397 17.10 -1.31 14.68
N PHE A 398 16.97 -2.30 15.57
CA PHE A 398 16.54 -3.64 15.17
C PHE A 398 15.10 -3.62 14.64
N VAL A 399 14.17 -2.94 15.32
CA VAL A 399 12.77 -2.79 14.88
C VAL A 399 12.70 -1.96 13.60
N VAL A 400 13.48 -0.87 13.52
CA VAL A 400 13.57 -0.05 12.31
C VAL A 400 14.04 -0.90 11.12
N ALA A 401 15.12 -1.68 11.28
CA ALA A 401 15.63 -2.55 10.23
C ALA A 401 14.63 -3.65 9.85
N HIS A 402 14.05 -4.34 10.83
CA HIS A 402 13.00 -5.34 10.62
C HIS A 402 11.89 -4.79 9.73
N PHE A 403 11.31 -3.65 10.14
CA PHE A 403 10.19 -3.03 9.44
C PHE A 403 10.56 -2.61 8.02
N HIS A 404 11.76 -2.05 7.82
CA HIS A 404 12.23 -1.69 6.47
C HIS A 404 12.46 -2.92 5.59
N TYR A 405 13.04 -4.01 6.09
CA TYR A 405 13.19 -5.24 5.30
C TYR A 405 11.83 -5.83 4.88
N VAL A 406 10.83 -5.80 5.78
CA VAL A 406 9.47 -6.27 5.51
C VAL A 406 8.73 -5.35 4.54
N VAL A 407 8.59 -4.06 4.87
CA VAL A 407 7.73 -3.12 4.15
C VAL A 407 8.37 -2.62 2.87
N PHE A 408 9.68 -2.36 2.86
CA PHE A 408 10.37 -1.98 1.62
C PHE A 408 10.34 -3.13 0.62
N GLY A 409 10.56 -4.37 1.08
CA GLY A 409 10.36 -5.56 0.27
C GLY A 409 8.93 -5.69 -0.25
N THR A 410 7.94 -5.62 0.65
CA THR A 410 6.54 -5.84 0.24
C THR A 410 6.01 -4.74 -0.67
N VAL A 411 6.25 -3.47 -0.33
CA VAL A 411 5.65 -2.33 -1.02
C VAL A 411 6.52 -1.91 -2.19
N VAL A 412 7.81 -1.58 -1.97
CA VAL A 412 8.65 -0.95 -2.99
C VAL A 412 9.09 -1.95 -4.06
N PHE A 413 9.57 -3.15 -3.69
CA PHE A 413 9.95 -4.15 -4.69
C PHE A 413 8.73 -4.61 -5.49
N ALA A 414 7.61 -4.91 -4.84
CA ALA A 414 6.40 -5.33 -5.56
C ALA A 414 5.73 -4.16 -6.33
N MET A 415 5.89 -2.90 -5.92
CA MET A 415 5.53 -1.73 -6.73
C MET A 415 6.30 -1.76 -8.05
N PHE A 416 7.64 -1.91 -8.00
CA PHE A 416 8.44 -1.98 -9.21
C PHE A 416 8.11 -3.22 -10.05
N ALA A 417 7.81 -4.36 -9.42
CA ALA A 417 7.31 -5.53 -10.13
C ALA A 417 5.99 -5.21 -10.87
N GLY A 418 5.02 -4.61 -10.18
CA GLY A 418 3.73 -4.22 -10.74
C GLY A 418 3.84 -3.17 -11.83
N PHE A 419 4.72 -2.17 -11.67
CA PHE A 419 5.01 -1.18 -12.71
C PHE A 419 5.58 -1.85 -13.95
N HIS A 420 6.65 -2.63 -13.85
CA HIS A 420 7.23 -3.28 -15.04
C HIS A 420 6.28 -4.31 -15.67
N PHE A 421 5.47 -4.99 -14.86
CA PHE A 421 4.53 -6.00 -15.34
C PHE A 421 3.33 -5.39 -16.08
N TRP A 422 2.74 -4.34 -15.53
CA TRP A 422 1.53 -3.73 -16.08
C TRP A 422 1.78 -2.43 -16.85
N TRP A 423 3.01 -1.95 -16.99
CA TRP A 423 3.33 -0.76 -17.80
C TRP A 423 2.75 -0.80 -19.22
N PRO A 424 2.84 -1.93 -19.95
CA PRO A 424 2.27 -2.02 -21.30
C PRO A 424 0.75 -1.93 -21.27
N LYS A 425 0.12 -2.35 -20.17
CA LYS A 425 -1.31 -2.21 -19.96
C LYS A 425 -1.68 -0.75 -19.65
N PHE A 426 -0.86 -0.06 -18.87
CA PHE A 426 -1.06 1.34 -18.49
C PHE A 426 -0.85 2.31 -19.65
N THR A 427 0.15 2.07 -20.49
CA THR A 427 0.66 3.06 -21.45
C THR A 427 0.71 2.57 -22.90
N GLY A 428 0.53 1.27 -23.15
CA GLY A 428 0.73 0.66 -24.46
C GLY A 428 2.21 0.48 -24.86
N LYS A 429 3.17 0.73 -23.96
CA LYS A 429 4.61 0.63 -24.24
C LYS A 429 5.32 -0.29 -23.23
N MET A 430 6.39 -0.94 -23.67
CA MET A 430 7.31 -1.66 -22.78
C MET A 430 8.30 -0.68 -22.13
N LEU A 431 8.69 -0.95 -20.89
CA LEU A 431 9.86 -0.31 -20.28
C LEU A 431 11.14 -0.95 -20.81
N ASP A 432 12.26 -0.21 -20.71
CA ASP A 432 13.57 -0.72 -21.10
C ASP A 432 14.09 -1.74 -20.07
N GLU A 433 14.29 -2.98 -20.51
CA GLU A 433 14.74 -4.09 -19.66
C GLU A 433 16.18 -3.91 -19.13
N ARG A 434 17.06 -3.22 -19.86
CA ARG A 434 18.44 -2.99 -19.42
C ARG A 434 18.46 -1.98 -18.28
N LEU A 435 17.75 -0.87 -18.44
CA LEU A 435 17.60 0.13 -17.38
C LEU A 435 16.88 -0.46 -16.17
N GLY A 436 15.82 -1.24 -16.39
CA GLY A 436 15.11 -1.95 -15.33
C GLY A 436 16.01 -2.85 -14.48
N LYS A 437 16.91 -3.61 -15.12
CA LYS A 437 17.91 -4.45 -14.42
C LYS A 437 18.97 -3.62 -13.68
N ILE A 438 19.43 -2.51 -14.24
CA ILE A 438 20.37 -1.60 -13.56
C ILE A 438 19.71 -1.02 -12.30
N THR A 439 18.46 -0.56 -12.40
CA THR A 439 17.70 -0.05 -11.26
C THR A 439 17.54 -1.12 -10.18
N PHE A 440 17.21 -2.36 -10.57
CA PHE A 440 17.10 -3.48 -9.64
C PHE A 440 18.40 -3.71 -8.87
N TRP A 441 19.52 -3.93 -9.56
CA TRP A 441 20.79 -4.29 -8.91
C TRP A 441 21.47 -3.14 -8.15
N THR A 442 21.08 -1.89 -8.42
CA THR A 442 21.58 -0.73 -7.65
C THR A 442 20.80 -0.57 -6.33
N LEU A 443 19.53 -0.98 -6.32
CA LEU A 443 18.65 -0.86 -5.17
C LEU A 443 18.68 -2.08 -4.26
N PHE A 444 18.74 -3.29 -4.85
CA PHE A 444 18.90 -4.56 -4.14
C PHE A 444 20.32 -4.72 -3.60
#